data_AF-A0A1G8A5M7-F1
#
_entry.id   AF-A0A1G8A5M7-F1
#
_cell.length_a   1.000
_cell.length_b   1.000
_cell.length_c   1.000
_cell.angle_alpha   90.00
_cell.angle_beta   90.00
_cell.angle_gamma   90.00
#
_symmetry.space_group_name_H-M   'P 1'
#
loop_
_entity.id
_entity.type
_entity.pdbx_description
1 polymer ?
#
loop_
_entity_poly.entity_id
_entity_poly.type
_entity_poly.pdbx_seq_one_letter_code
_entity_poly.pdbx_strand_id
1 'polypeptide(L)' 'MRNVCGLNVHKDNVFMCILKENGDKIEEKFGVLTPEHIFYFKCR' A
#
# COMPACT_ATOMS: atom_id res chain seq x y z
N MET A 1 7.53 16.72 -7.24
CA MET A 1 6.33 16.29 -6.47
C MET A 1 6.82 15.33 -5.42
N ARG A 2 6.40 15.39 -4.15
CA ARG A 2 6.93 14.46 -3.14
C ARG A 2 6.51 13.02 -3.43
N ASN A 3 7.31 12.04 -3.01
CA ASN A 3 6.85 10.65 -2.94
C ASN A 3 5.61 10.60 -2.04
N VAL A 4 4.52 10.03 -2.55
CA VAL A 4 3.28 9.82 -1.79
C VAL A 4 2.93 8.35 -1.76
N CYS A 5 2.40 7.90 -0.63
CA CYS A 5 1.89 6.54 -0.48
C CYS A 5 0.44 6.57 0.01
N GLY A 6 -0.33 5.58 -0.41
CA GLY A 6 -1.72 5.42 -0.03
C GLY A 6 -2.05 3.95 0.21
N LEU A 7 -2.91 3.72 1.21
CA LEU A 7 -3.53 2.43 1.45
C LEU A 7 -5.02 2.55 1.16
N ASN A 8 -5.55 1.61 0.39
CA ASN A 8 -6.97 1.48 0.13
C ASN A 8 -7.45 0.13 0.64
N VAL A 9 -8.42 0.14 1.55
CA VAL A 9 -9.05 -1.08 2.05
C VAL A 9 -10.40 -1.22 1.37
N HIS A 10 -10.59 -2.28 0.59
CA HIS A 10 -11.85 -2.55 -0.09
C HIS A 10 -12.25 -4.01 0.09
N LYS A 11 -13.40 -4.23 0.76
CA LYS A 11 -13.82 -5.54 1.25
C LYS A 11 -12.69 -6.16 2.08
N ASP A 12 -12.29 -7.39 1.75
CA ASP A 12 -11.27 -8.16 2.47
C ASP A 12 -9.87 -8.01 1.85
N ASN A 13 -9.61 -6.94 1.11
CA ASN A 13 -8.32 -6.72 0.45
C ASN A 13 -7.76 -5.35 0.80
N VAL A 14 -6.44 -5.32 0.99
CA VAL A 14 -5.67 -4.08 1.16
C VAL A 14 -4.84 -3.85 -0.07
N PHE A 15 -4.90 -2.65 -0.60
CA PHE A 15 -4.10 -2.22 -1.73
C PHE A 15 -3.13 -1.16 -1.26
N MET A 16 -1.87 -1.30 -1.64
CA MET A 16 -0.85 -0.29 -1.45
C MET A 16 -0.50 0.34 -2.79
N CYS A 17 -0.32 1.66 -2.78
CA CYS A 17 0.24 2.40 -3.91
C CYS A 17 1.33 3.34 -3.41
N ILE A 18 2.48 3.37 -4.10
CA ILE A 18 3.48 4.44 -4.01
C ILE A 18 3.54 5.13 -5.36
N LEU A 19 3.37 6.45 -5.34
CA LEU A 19 3.68 7.32 -6.47
C LEU A 19 4.97 8.07 -6.17
N LYS A 20 6.00 7.82 -6.97
CA LYS A 20 7.30 8.48 -6.83
C LYS A 20 7.30 9.86 -7.50
N GLU A 21 8.27 10.69 -7.12
CA GLU A 21 8.43 12.03 -7.68
C GLU A 21 8.60 12.04 -9.20
N ASN A 22 9.23 10.98 -9.74
CA ASN A 22 9.48 10.79 -11.17
C ASN A 22 8.26 10.29 -11.95
N GLY A 23 7.12 10.05 -11.28
CA GLY A 23 5.91 9.52 -11.89
C GLY A 23 5.81 8.00 -11.89
N ASP A 24 6.83 7.28 -11.41
CA ASP A 24 6.75 5.82 -11.29
C ASP A 24 5.69 5.42 -10.26
N LYS A 25 4.90 4.40 -10.60
CA LYS A 25 3.86 3.84 -9.75
C LYS A 25 4.22 2.41 -9.35
N ILE A 26 4.20 2.15 -8.05
CA ILE A 26 4.32 0.80 -7.48
C ILE A 26 2.98 0.47 -6.82
N GLU A 27 2.33 -0.61 -7.25
CA GLU A 27 1.07 -1.09 -6.67
C GLU A 27 1.19 -2.55 -6.26
N GLU A 28 0.68 -2.86 -5.06
CA GLU A 28 0.69 -4.21 -4.53
C GLU A 28 -0.64 -4.51 -3.82
N LYS A 29 -1.14 -5.73 -4.02
CA LYS A 29 -2.38 -6.22 -3.40
C LYS A 29 -2.02 -7.17 -2.27
N PHE A 30 -2.43 -6.79 -1.08
CA PHE A 30 -2.40 -7.63 0.10
C PHE A 30 -3.79 -8.20 0.34
N GLY A 31 -3.83 -9.43 0.82
CA GLY A 31 -5.07 -10.13 1.15
C GLY A 31 -5.74 -9.55 2.40
N VAL A 32 -6.36 -10.43 3.17
CA VAL A 32 -7.19 -10.06 4.32
C VAL A 32 -6.33 -9.52 5.46
N LEU A 33 -6.75 -8.41 6.06
CA LEU A 33 -6.26 -7.98 7.37
C LEU A 33 -6.84 -8.90 8.43
N THR A 34 -6.14 -10.00 8.71
CA THR A 34 -6.42 -10.77 9.92
C THR A 34 -5.77 -10.07 11.12
N PRO A 35 -6.42 -9.97 12.29
CA PRO A 35 -5.84 -9.38 13.50
C PRO A 35 -4.47 -9.97 13.90
N GLU A 36 -4.21 -11.21 13.48
CA GLU A 36 -2.98 -11.97 13.73
C GLU A 36 -1.84 -11.59 12.76
N HIS A 37 -2.14 -10.98 11.61
CA HIS A 37 -1.17 -10.62 10.58
C HIS A 37 -1.18 -9.10 10.36
N ILE A 38 -0.42 -8.38 11.16
CA ILE A 38 -0.15 -6.95 10.95
C ILE A 38 0.83 -6.82 9.77
N PHE A 39 0.34 -6.38 8.61
CA PHE A 39 1.22 -6.00 7.49
C PHE A 39 1.91 -4.67 7.80
N TYR A 40 3.18 -4.73 8.20
CA TYR A 40 4.01 -3.53 8.34
C TYR A 40 4.53 -3.08 6.97
N PHE A 41 3.84 -2.13 6.34
CA PHE A 41 4.36 -1.43 5.18
C PHE A 41 5.41 -0.41 5.61
N LYS A 42 6.67 -0.83 5.61
CA LYS A 42 7.78 0.11 5.74
C LYS A 42 8.03 0.76 4.38
N CYS A 43 7.34 1.85 4.11
CA CYS A 43 7.67 2.74 2.99
C CYS A 43 9.06 3.35 3.30
N ARG A 44 10.12 2.79 2.69
CA ARG A 44 11.51 3.23 2.87
C ARG A 44 11.86 4.29 1.84
#